data_AF-A0A124FY87-F1
#
_entry.id   AF-A0A124FY87-F1
#
_cell.length_a   1.000
_cell.length_b   1.000
_cell.length_c   1.000
_cell.angle_alpha   90.00
_cell.angle_beta   90.00
_cell.angle_gamma   90.00
#
_symmetry.space_group_name_H-M   'P 1'
#
loop_
_entity.id
_entity.type
_entity.pdbx_description
1 polymer ?
#
loop_
_entity_poly.entity_id
_entity_poly.type
_entity_poly.pdbx_seq_one_letter_code
_entity_poly.pdbx_strand_id
1 'polypeptide(L)' 'ARIIAVADVVEAMASHRPYRPSLGLQAALDEIRSGKGKLYDARVVDACLELFDEGFNFTE' A
#
# COMPACT_ATOMS: atom_id res chain seq x y z
N ALA A 1 -3.35 -15.51 -1.24
CA ALA A 1 -2.94 -14.60 -0.13
C ALA A 1 -2.10 -13.39 -0.58
N ARG A 2 -1.39 -13.42 -1.72
CA ARG A 2 -0.47 -12.33 -2.14
C ARG A 2 -1.13 -10.94 -2.31
N ILE A 3 -2.34 -10.89 -2.87
CA ILE A 3 -3.07 -9.62 -3.10
C ILE A 3 -3.48 -8.99 -1.77
N ILE A 4 -4.11 -9.78 -0.89
CA ILE A 4 -4.58 -9.31 0.42
C ILE A 4 -3.40 -8.80 1.27
N ALA A 5 -2.24 -9.46 1.22
CA ALA A 5 -1.08 -9.02 1.99
C ALA A 5 -0.59 -7.61 1.60
N VAL A 6 -0.59 -7.27 0.31
CA VAL A 6 -0.22 -5.92 -0.13
C VAL A 6 -1.30 -4.91 0.24
N ALA A 7 -2.57 -5.26 0.03
CA ALA A 7 -3.70 -4.40 0.37
C ALA A 7 -3.75 -4.07 1.88
N ASP A 8 -3.56 -5.06 2.74
CA ASP A 8 -3.59 -4.91 4.20
C ASP A 8 -2.47 -4.00 4.70
N VAL A 9 -1.25 -4.11 4.14
CA VAL A 9 -0.13 -3.22 4.49
C VAL A 9 -0.42 -1.78 4.06
N VAL A 10 -0.90 -1.59 2.83
CA VAL A 10 -1.19 -0.24 2.31
C VAL A 10 -2.28 0.43 3.15
N GLU A 11 -3.37 -0.27 3.44
CA GLU A 11 -4.45 0.23 4.30
C GLU A 11 -3.94 0.52 5.71
N ALA A 12 -3.21 -0.42 6.34
CA ALA A 12 -2.73 -0.25 7.70
C ALA A 12 -1.76 0.92 7.88
N MET A 13 -1.00 1.29 6.84
CA MET A 13 -0.08 2.42 6.85
C MET A 13 -0.74 3.75 6.44
N ALA A 14 -1.67 3.71 5.49
CA ALA A 14 -2.34 4.90 4.96
C ALA A 14 -3.49 5.39 5.86
N SER A 15 -4.20 4.48 6.54
CA SER A 15 -5.36 4.83 7.37
C SER A 15 -4.95 5.39 8.73
N HIS A 16 -5.56 6.50 9.12
CA HIS A 16 -5.39 7.04 10.47
C HIS A 16 -6.16 6.18 11.47
N ARG A 17 -5.48 5.69 12.51
CA ARG A 17 -6.15 4.99 13.61
C ARG A 17 -6.15 5.89 14.85
N PRO A 18 -7.18 5.81 15.72
CA PRO A 18 -7.11 6.41 17.04
C PRO A 18 -5.79 5.94 17.67
N TYR A 19 -4.87 6.83 18.04
CA TYR A 19 -3.54 6.53 18.60
C TYR A 19 -2.41 6.13 17.62
N ARG A 20 -2.67 5.98 16.31
CA ARG A 20 -1.61 5.83 15.29
C ARG A 20 -1.85 6.83 14.16
N PRO A 21 -1.12 7.96 14.15
CA PRO A 21 -1.08 8.85 12.99
C PRO A 21 -0.78 8.03 11.75
N SER A 22 -1.54 8.24 10.67
CA SER A 22 -1.18 7.63 9.40
C SER A 22 0.21 8.11 9.00
N LEU A 23 1.02 7.21 8.43
CA LEU A 23 2.29 7.59 7.81
C LEU A 23 2.06 8.27 6.45
N GLY A 24 0.81 8.22 5.98
CA GLY A 24 0.37 8.75 4.69
C GLY A 24 0.44 7.71 3.59
N LEU A 25 -0.33 7.94 2.53
CA LEU A 25 -0.38 7.06 1.37
C LEU A 25 1.00 6.89 0.74
N GLN A 26 1.77 7.98 0.59
CA GLN A 26 3.09 7.93 -0.04
C GLN A 26 4.05 6.98 0.70
N ALA A 27 4.07 7.05 2.03
CA ALA A 27 4.90 6.16 2.85
C ALA A 27 4.49 4.69 2.70
N ALA A 28 3.19 4.42 2.57
CA ALA A 28 2.66 3.08 2.33
C ALA A 28 3.09 2.52 0.96
N LEU A 29 3.03 3.35 -0.08
CA LEU A 29 3.47 2.97 -1.44
C LEU A 29 4.99 2.75 -1.50
N ASP A 30 5.77 3.56 -0.79
CA ASP A 30 7.23 3.40 -0.72
C ASP A 30 7.65 2.12 0.03
N GLU A 31 6.93 1.71 1.07
CA GLU A 31 7.17 0.46 1.80
C GLU A 31 6.99 -0.76 0.88
N ILE A 32 5.85 -0.87 0.18
CA ILE A 32 5.59 -2.00 -0.70
C ILE A 32 6.55 -2.02 -1.90
N ARG A 33 6.98 -0.84 -2.37
CA ARG A 33 7.98 -0.70 -3.43
C ARG A 33 9.35 -1.18 -2.97
N SER A 34 9.77 -0.85 -1.75
CA SER A 34 11.03 -1.32 -1.14
C SER A 34 11.04 -2.84 -0.93
N GLY A 35 9.91 -3.42 -0.52
CA GLY A 35 9.73 -4.85 -0.30
C GLY A 35 9.44 -5.68 -1.56
N LYS A 36 9.32 -5.04 -2.74
CA LYS A 36 8.94 -5.69 -4.01
C LYS A 36 9.88 -6.84 -4.37
N GLY A 37 9.32 -8.01 -4.64
CA GLY A 37 10.07 -9.21 -5.04
C GLY A 37 10.85 -9.89 -3.92
N LYS A 38 10.78 -9.36 -2.68
CA LYS A 38 11.40 -9.95 -1.48
C LYS A 38 10.35 -10.35 -0.45
N LEU A 39 9.58 -9.38 0.02
CA LEU A 39 8.52 -9.54 1.02
C LEU A 39 7.14 -9.62 0.36
N TYR A 40 6.99 -8.90 -0.76
CA TYR A 40 5.76 -8.84 -1.52
C TYR A 40 5.96 -9.37 -2.92
N ASP A 41 4.90 -9.90 -3.50
CA ASP A 41 4.96 -10.34 -4.88
C ASP A 41 5.05 -9.15 -5.83
N ALA A 42 6.03 -9.19 -6.73
CA ALA A 42 6.31 -8.09 -7.64
C ALA A 42 5.11 -7.67 -8.51
N ARG A 43 4.33 -8.63 -9.03
CA ARG A 43 3.20 -8.33 -9.91
C ARG A 43 2.05 -7.67 -9.16
N VAL A 44 1.87 -8.04 -7.89
CA VAL A 44 0.82 -7.45 -7.05
C VAL A 44 1.20 -6.02 -6.65
N VAL A 45 2.47 -5.80 -6.28
CA VAL A 45 2.96 -4.45 -5.99
C VAL A 45 2.81 -3.55 -7.22
N ASP A 46 3.18 -4.03 -8.40
CA ASP A 46 3.05 -3.25 -9.65
C ASP A 46 1.60 -2.88 -9.94
N ALA A 47 0.68 -3.85 -9.89
CA ALA A 47 -0.74 -3.58 -10.09
C ALA A 47 -1.30 -2.59 -9.04
N CYS A 48 -0.82 -2.65 -7.80
CA CYS A 48 -1.24 -1.72 -6.75
C CYS A 48 -0.72 -0.30 -7.02
N LEU A 49 0.55 -0.15 -7.41
CA LEU A 49 1.14 1.15 -7.74
C LEU A 49 0.45 1.77 -8.97
N GLU A 50 0.24 0.99 -10.03
CA GLU A 50 -0.47 1.43 -11.25
C GLU A 50 -1.86 1.97 -10.93
N LEU A 51 -2.61 1.30 -10.03
CA LEU A 51 -3.94 1.74 -9.61
C LEU A 51 -3.92 3.15 -8.99
N PHE A 52 -2.94 3.44 -8.12
CA PHE A 52 -2.81 4.76 -7.51
C PHE A 52 -2.30 5.81 -8.51
N ASP A 53 -1.44 5.43 -9.46
CA ASP A 53 -1.01 6.31 -10.56
C ASP A 53 -2.17 6.66 -11.51
N GLU A 54 -3.15 5.77 -11.69
CA GLU A 54 -4.40 6.01 -12.44
C GLU A 54 -5.40 6.93 -11.70
N GLY A 55 -5.07 7.37 -10.48
CA GLY A 55 -5.86 8.33 -9.72
C GLY A 55 -6.84 7.70 -8.71
N PHE A 56 -6.65 6.43 -8.37
CA PHE A 56 -7.36 5.86 -7.22
C PHE A 56 -6.97 6.61 -5.93
N ASN A 57 -7.99 6.96 -5.14
CA ASN A 57 -7.81 7.61 -3.85
C ASN A 57 -8.71 6.91 -2.84
N PHE A 58 -8.24 6.80 -1.60
CA PHE A 58 -9.11 6.39 -0.50
C PHE A 58 -10.16 7.48 -0.28
N THR A 59 -11.41 7.19 -0.61
CA THR A 59 -12.56 7.98 -0.15
C THR A 59 -12.81 7.61 1.31
N GLU A 60 -12.53 8.55 2.22
CA GLU A 60 -12.99 8.48 3.61
C GLU A 60 -14.52 8.51 3.73
#